data_AF-A0A975Y7Q2-F1
#
_entry.id   AF-A0A975Y7Q2-F1
#
_cell.length_a   1.000
_cell.length_b   1.000
_cell.length_c   1.000
_cell.angle_alpha   90.00
_cell.angle_beta   90.00
_cell.angle_gamma   90.00
#
_symmetry.space_group_name_H-M   'P 1'
#
loop_
_entity.id
_entity.type
_entity.pdbx_description
1 polymer ?
#
loop_
_entity_poly.entity_id
_entity_poly.type
_entity_poly.pdbx_seq_one_letter_code
_entity_poly.pdbx_strand_id
1 'polypeptide(L)'
;MYGDTGLGKTVAVEQALHLLPGRVPVWRAVVGVGPGLPQVRAALCEALGLPSGSLTHRAGPADQALVEALAEPGVLFLDDAQRLSPPVLDYLRQLWDSPGCAAALVLCGAGSERALARAAAMRSRVLTWHQVSRLDPEDVPRTLGLFHPVWEDADPAGLVRADEQTARGNFRTWAKITSHVCAARGRDPGAGVDRDAIDQACARLGPYS
;
A
#
# COMPACT_ATOMS: atom_id res chain seq x y z
N MET A 1 -2.53 -8.26 -2.35
CA MET A 1 -1.30 -8.16 -1.55
C MET A 1 -1.64 -7.98 -0.08
N TYR A 2 -0.91 -8.65 0.81
CA TYR A 2 -1.15 -8.61 2.25
C TYR A 2 0.15 -8.64 3.06
N GLY A 3 0.07 -8.37 4.37
CA GLY A 3 1.22 -8.30 5.29
C GLY A 3 1.03 -7.19 6.33
N ASP A 4 1.88 -7.15 7.35
CA ASP A 4 1.77 -6.17 8.44
C ASP A 4 1.84 -4.72 7.95
N THR A 5 1.30 -3.80 8.75
CA THR A 5 1.34 -2.36 8.47
C THR A 5 2.77 -1.85 8.43
N GLY A 6 3.11 -1.03 7.43
CA GLY A 6 4.43 -0.38 7.35
C GLY A 6 5.52 -1.18 6.63
N LEU A 7 5.21 -2.36 6.08
CA LEU A 7 6.16 -3.17 5.29
C LEU A 7 6.33 -2.71 3.83
N GLY A 8 5.97 -1.47 3.48
CA GLY A 8 6.16 -0.95 2.11
C GLY A 8 5.20 -1.49 1.04
N LYS A 9 4.11 -2.17 1.42
CA LYS A 9 3.16 -2.77 0.46
C LYS A 9 2.67 -1.83 -0.64
N THR A 10 2.21 -0.63 -0.27
CA THR A 10 1.70 0.36 -1.23
C THR A 10 2.79 0.78 -2.22
N VAL A 11 4.01 1.03 -1.72
CA VAL A 11 5.18 1.35 -2.56
C VAL A 11 5.51 0.18 -3.50
N ALA A 12 5.47 -1.07 -3.00
CA ALA A 12 5.70 -2.25 -3.83
C ALA A 12 4.66 -2.39 -4.94
N VAL A 13 3.37 -2.12 -4.65
CA VAL A 13 2.34 -2.04 -5.70
C VAL A 13 2.72 -0.97 -6.71
N GLU A 14 2.99 0.24 -6.25
CA GLU A 14 3.26 1.38 -7.11
C GLU A 14 4.46 1.11 -8.02
N GLN A 15 5.56 0.59 -7.50
CA GLN A 15 6.72 0.22 -8.31
C GLN A 15 6.38 -0.86 -9.34
N ALA A 16 5.64 -1.90 -8.95
CA ALA A 16 5.20 -2.94 -9.89
C ALA A 16 4.29 -2.38 -11.00
N LEU A 17 3.43 -1.40 -10.68
CA LEU A 17 2.57 -0.73 -11.65
C LEU A 17 3.39 0.14 -12.64
N HIS A 18 4.48 0.78 -12.19
CA HIS A 18 5.38 1.52 -13.07
C HIS A 18 6.17 0.63 -14.05
N LEU A 19 6.34 -0.66 -13.72
CA LEU A 19 6.98 -1.63 -14.60
C LEU A 19 6.04 -2.18 -15.68
N LEU A 20 4.74 -1.88 -15.62
CA LEU A 20 3.80 -2.27 -16.66
C LEU A 20 4.17 -1.55 -17.98
N PRO A 21 3.91 -2.18 -19.14
CA PRO A 21 4.08 -1.52 -20.43
C PRO A 21 3.33 -0.18 -20.43
N GLY A 22 3.97 0.91 -20.88
CA GLY A 22 3.47 2.28 -20.74
C GLY A 22 2.12 2.62 -21.41
N ARG A 23 1.41 1.63 -21.94
CA ARG A 23 0.05 1.72 -22.50
C ARG A 23 -1.03 1.11 -21.60
N VAL A 24 -0.67 0.46 -20.50
CA VAL A 24 -1.65 -0.13 -19.58
C VAL A 24 -2.12 0.96 -18.60
N PRO A 25 -3.39 1.39 -18.64
CA PRO A 25 -3.91 2.37 -17.71
C PRO A 25 -3.91 1.81 -16.29
N VAL A 26 -3.58 2.68 -15.34
CA VAL A 26 -3.58 2.39 -13.92
C VAL A 26 -4.53 3.36 -13.24
N TRP A 27 -5.57 2.81 -12.62
CA TRP A 27 -6.58 3.57 -11.89
C TRP A 27 -6.42 3.33 -10.40
N ARG A 28 -6.56 4.37 -9.59
CA ARG A 28 -6.47 4.27 -8.13
C ARG A 28 -7.74 4.78 -7.49
N ALA A 29 -8.49 3.88 -6.86
CA ALA A 29 -9.66 4.25 -6.09
C ALA A 29 -9.27 4.47 -4.63
N VAL A 30 -9.59 5.67 -4.12
CA VAL A 30 -9.37 6.04 -2.73
C VAL A 30 -10.69 5.96 -1.98
N VAL A 31 -10.78 5.06 -1.01
CA VAL A 31 -11.97 4.87 -0.20
C VAL A 31 -11.72 5.30 1.25
N GLY A 32 -12.74 5.89 1.87
CA GLY A 32 -12.71 6.30 3.27
C GLY A 32 -12.66 5.12 4.25
N VAL A 33 -12.79 5.42 5.54
CA VAL A 33 -12.84 4.38 6.60
C VAL A 33 -14.21 3.73 6.62
N GLY A 34 -14.27 2.40 6.46
CA GLY A 34 -15.51 1.62 6.49
C GLY A 34 -16.54 2.07 5.44
N PRO A 35 -16.16 2.14 4.15
CA PRO A 35 -16.98 2.79 3.15
C PRO A 35 -18.26 1.99 2.86
N GLY A 36 -19.38 2.70 2.70
CA GLY A 36 -20.61 2.13 2.16
C GLY A 36 -20.56 1.98 0.63
N LEU A 37 -21.47 1.17 0.06
CA LEU A 37 -21.54 0.95 -1.40
C LEU A 37 -21.62 2.25 -2.23
N PRO A 38 -22.40 3.30 -1.86
CA PRO A 38 -22.41 4.55 -2.62
C PRO A 38 -21.04 5.25 -2.66
N GLN A 39 -20.29 5.21 -1.56
CA GLN A 39 -18.97 5.83 -1.47
C GLN A 39 -17.94 5.07 -2.30
N VAL A 40 -17.99 3.74 -2.27
CA VAL A 40 -17.12 2.89 -3.11
C VAL A 40 -17.39 3.15 -4.58
N ARG A 41 -18.67 3.13 -5.00
CA ARG A 41 -19.05 3.44 -6.38
C ARG A 41 -18.57 4.82 -6.82
N ALA A 42 -18.74 5.84 -5.97
CA ALA A 42 -18.25 7.18 -6.26
C ALA A 42 -16.73 7.20 -6.48
N ALA A 43 -15.97 6.54 -5.60
CA ALA A 43 -14.52 6.44 -5.69
C ALA A 43 -14.06 5.67 -6.94
N LEU A 44 -14.80 4.64 -7.36
CA LEU A 44 -14.54 3.90 -8.60
C LEU A 44 -14.79 4.78 -9.83
N CYS A 45 -15.93 5.50 -9.86
CA CYS A 45 -16.24 6.42 -10.95
C CYS A 45 -15.18 7.52 -11.06
N GLU A 46 -14.78 8.11 -9.94
CA GLU A 46 -13.72 9.12 -9.90
C GLU A 46 -12.38 8.57 -10.41
N ALA A 47 -11.97 7.38 -9.95
CA ALA A 47 -10.74 6.74 -10.38
C ALA A 47 -10.70 6.44 -11.89
N LEU A 48 -11.84 6.09 -12.48
CA LEU A 48 -12.00 5.79 -13.89
C LEU A 48 -12.30 7.04 -14.75
N GLY A 49 -12.34 8.24 -14.15
CA GLY A 49 -12.64 9.48 -14.87
C GLY A 49 -14.10 9.60 -15.36
N LEU A 50 -15.01 8.81 -14.78
CA LEU A 50 -16.43 8.84 -15.11
C LEU A 50 -17.14 10.01 -14.42
N PRO A 51 -18.18 10.59 -15.04
CA PRO A 51 -18.88 11.77 -14.52
C PRO A 51 -19.60 11.47 -13.20
N SER A 52 -18.90 11.68 -12.09
CA SER A 52 -19.28 11.24 -10.75
C SER A 52 -20.52 12.01 -10.23
N GLY A 53 -20.70 13.28 -10.60
CA GLY A 53 -21.82 14.09 -10.14
C GLY A 53 -23.21 13.62 -10.61
N SER A 54 -23.36 13.19 -11.87
CA SER A 54 -24.66 12.78 -12.43
C SER A 54 -24.95 11.28 -12.28
N LEU A 55 -23.93 10.48 -11.97
CA LEU A 55 -24.00 9.02 -11.85
C LEU A 55 -24.10 8.54 -10.38
N THR A 56 -23.49 9.23 -9.42
CA THR A 56 -23.42 8.76 -8.02
C THR A 56 -24.77 8.57 -7.33
N HIS A 57 -25.80 9.30 -7.74
CA HIS A 57 -27.16 9.15 -7.22
C HIS A 57 -27.99 8.07 -7.95
N ARG A 58 -27.47 7.49 -9.03
CA ARG A 58 -28.18 6.52 -9.88
C ARG A 58 -27.36 5.25 -10.02
N ALA A 59 -27.60 4.30 -9.11
CA ALA A 59 -26.83 3.05 -9.03
C ALA A 59 -26.76 2.31 -10.38
N GLY A 60 -27.89 2.08 -11.05
CA GLY A 60 -27.91 1.36 -12.34
C GLY A 60 -27.04 1.99 -13.44
N PRO A 61 -27.25 3.27 -13.81
CA PRO A 61 -26.42 3.97 -14.79
C PRO A 61 -24.93 4.03 -14.42
N ALA A 62 -24.62 4.20 -13.13
CA ALA A 62 -23.24 4.20 -12.68
C ALA A 62 -22.59 2.82 -12.79
N ASP A 63 -23.30 1.76 -12.40
CA ASP A 63 -22.81 0.39 -12.49
C ASP A 63 -22.60 -0.01 -13.96
N GLN A 64 -23.48 0.42 -14.86
CA GLN A 64 -23.31 0.22 -16.31
C GLN A 64 -22.06 0.94 -16.84
N ALA A 65 -21.85 2.21 -16.49
CA ALA A 65 -20.67 2.96 -16.91
C ALA A 65 -19.37 2.36 -16.35
N LEU A 66 -19.41 1.81 -15.12
CA LEU A 66 -18.28 1.09 -14.54
C LEU A 66 -17.98 -0.20 -15.31
N VAL A 67 -19.00 -0.99 -15.66
CA VAL A 67 -18.82 -2.21 -16.46
C VAL A 67 -18.22 -1.89 -17.83
N GLU A 68 -18.72 -0.84 -18.50
CA GLU A 68 -18.17 -0.38 -19.79
C GLU A 68 -16.72 0.06 -19.67
N ALA A 69 -16.38 0.83 -18.64
CA ALA A 69 -15.00 1.28 -18.41
C ALA A 69 -14.05 0.12 -18.08
N LEU A 70 -14.50 -0.90 -17.33
CA LEU A 70 -13.71 -2.07 -16.95
C LEU A 70 -13.54 -3.10 -18.08
N ALA A 71 -14.25 -2.92 -19.20
CA ALA A 71 -14.02 -3.71 -20.42
C ALA A 71 -12.70 -3.34 -21.10
N GLU A 72 -12.14 -2.16 -20.81
CA GLU A 72 -10.80 -1.78 -21.26
C GLU A 72 -9.72 -2.45 -20.39
N PRO A 73 -8.67 -3.04 -21.00
CA PRO A 73 -7.56 -3.61 -20.24
C PRO A 73 -6.85 -2.54 -19.41
N GLY A 74 -6.61 -2.84 -18.13
CA GLY A 74 -5.96 -1.93 -17.20
C GLY A 74 -5.83 -2.52 -15.81
N VAL A 75 -5.36 -1.74 -14.85
CA VAL A 75 -5.25 -2.16 -13.45
C VAL A 75 -5.94 -1.17 -12.54
N LEU A 76 -6.99 -1.61 -11.83
CA LEU A 76 -7.56 -0.86 -10.72
C LEU A 76 -6.90 -1.29 -9.41
N PHE A 77 -6.31 -0.31 -8.72
CA PHE A 77 -5.71 -0.48 -7.42
C PHE A 77 -6.58 0.11 -6.30
N LEU A 78 -6.87 -0.72 -5.29
CA LEU A 78 -7.58 -0.38 -4.06
C LEU A 78 -6.69 -0.72 -2.85
N ASP A 79 -6.26 0.31 -2.13
CA ASP A 79 -5.52 0.16 -0.88
C ASP A 79 -6.48 0.05 0.32
N ASP A 80 -5.95 -0.34 1.47
CA ASP A 80 -6.70 -0.55 2.71
C ASP A 80 -7.90 -1.51 2.56
N ALA A 81 -7.76 -2.55 1.72
CA ALA A 81 -8.83 -3.51 1.42
C ALA A 81 -9.39 -4.22 2.68
N GLN A 82 -8.66 -4.24 3.80
CA GLN A 82 -9.18 -4.72 5.09
C GLN A 82 -10.36 -3.92 5.62
N ARG A 83 -10.58 -2.70 5.10
CA ARG A 83 -11.70 -1.82 5.48
C ARG A 83 -12.98 -2.11 4.70
N LEU A 84 -12.91 -2.91 3.63
CA LEU A 84 -14.06 -3.24 2.81
C LEU A 84 -14.93 -4.29 3.54
N SER A 85 -16.23 -4.01 3.62
CA SER A 85 -17.19 -4.95 4.18
C SER A 85 -17.50 -6.09 3.18
N PRO A 86 -18.03 -7.24 3.63
CA PRO A 86 -18.41 -8.32 2.72
C PRO A 86 -19.38 -7.90 1.59
N PRO A 87 -20.41 -7.06 1.82
CA PRO A 87 -21.25 -6.55 0.74
C PRO A 87 -20.50 -5.72 -0.30
N VAL A 88 -19.51 -4.93 0.13
CA VAL A 88 -18.66 -4.15 -0.78
C VAL A 88 -17.77 -5.08 -1.61
N LEU A 89 -17.19 -6.11 -0.99
CA LEU A 89 -16.39 -7.11 -1.70
C LEU A 89 -17.22 -7.91 -2.70
N ASP A 90 -18.47 -8.23 -2.37
CA ASP A 90 -19.38 -8.90 -3.33
C ASP A 90 -19.76 -7.97 -4.49
N TYR A 91 -19.98 -6.68 -4.24
CA TYR A 91 -20.20 -5.71 -5.32
C TYR A 91 -19.00 -5.61 -6.27
N LEU A 92 -17.78 -5.52 -5.73
CA LEU A 92 -16.56 -5.57 -6.56
C LEU A 92 -16.50 -6.88 -7.35
N ARG A 93 -16.77 -8.03 -6.72
CA ARG A 93 -16.83 -9.31 -7.43
C ARG A 93 -17.82 -9.25 -8.61
N GLN A 94 -19.01 -8.68 -8.44
CA GLN A 94 -20.01 -8.59 -9.51
C GLN A 94 -19.52 -7.76 -10.70
N LEU A 95 -18.83 -6.64 -10.46
CA LEU A 95 -18.21 -5.86 -11.53
C LEU A 95 -17.15 -6.66 -12.29
N TRP A 96 -16.32 -7.43 -11.58
CA TRP A 96 -15.26 -8.24 -12.21
C TRP A 96 -15.74 -9.55 -12.85
N ASP A 97 -16.87 -10.09 -12.39
CA ASP A 97 -17.54 -11.24 -13.02
C ASP A 97 -18.37 -10.79 -14.25
N SER A 98 -18.47 -9.48 -14.54
CA SER A 98 -19.23 -8.97 -15.68
C SER A 98 -18.62 -9.41 -17.02
N PRO A 99 -19.44 -9.83 -18.01
CA PRO A 99 -18.93 -10.26 -19.31
C PRO A 99 -18.09 -9.18 -19.99
N GLY A 100 -16.91 -9.55 -20.47
CA GLY A 100 -16.01 -8.64 -21.18
C GLY A 100 -15.11 -7.80 -20.28
N CYS A 101 -15.19 -7.91 -18.95
CA CYS A 101 -14.24 -7.28 -18.04
C CYS A 101 -12.80 -7.71 -18.39
N ALA A 102 -11.94 -6.74 -18.70
CA ALA A 102 -10.53 -6.97 -19.04
C ALA A 102 -9.57 -6.32 -18.05
N ALA A 103 -10.08 -5.49 -17.13
CA ALA A 103 -9.29 -4.86 -16.08
C ALA A 103 -8.89 -5.86 -14.98
N ALA A 104 -7.67 -5.75 -14.46
CA ALA A 104 -7.22 -6.46 -13.27
C ALA A 104 -7.57 -5.66 -12.00
N LEU A 105 -7.94 -6.36 -10.93
CA LEU A 105 -8.16 -5.78 -9.60
C LEU A 105 -7.01 -6.13 -8.66
N VAL A 106 -6.35 -5.10 -8.12
CA VAL A 106 -5.35 -5.25 -7.07
C VAL A 106 -5.91 -4.73 -5.75
N LEU A 107 -6.16 -5.65 -4.82
CA LEU A 107 -6.49 -5.34 -3.43
C LEU A 107 -5.23 -5.40 -2.57
N CYS A 108 -4.90 -4.32 -1.87
CA CYS A 108 -3.78 -4.26 -0.93
C CYS A 108 -4.25 -3.79 0.45
N GLY A 109 -3.58 -4.23 1.50
CA GLY A 109 -3.96 -3.85 2.85
C GLY A 109 -3.38 -4.75 3.92
N ALA A 110 -3.27 -4.23 5.15
CA ALA A 110 -2.89 -5.05 6.30
C ALA A 110 -4.13 -5.77 6.84
N GLY A 111 -4.16 -7.10 6.76
CA GLY A 111 -5.36 -7.87 7.10
C GLY A 111 -6.36 -8.00 5.95
N SER A 112 -5.99 -7.62 4.72
CA SER A 112 -6.84 -7.81 3.53
C SER A 112 -7.16 -9.29 3.33
N GLU A 113 -6.23 -10.19 3.62
CA GLU A 113 -6.42 -11.64 3.58
C GLU A 113 -7.52 -12.11 4.52
N ARG A 114 -7.65 -11.49 5.71
CA ARG A 114 -8.71 -11.78 6.67
C ARG A 114 -10.05 -11.20 6.23
N ALA A 115 -10.07 -10.01 5.63
CA ALA A 115 -11.29 -9.44 5.06
C ALA A 115 -11.83 -10.31 3.92
N LEU A 116 -10.96 -10.74 3.00
CA LEU A 116 -11.35 -11.66 1.93
C LEU A 116 -11.72 -13.05 2.45
N ALA A 117 -11.10 -13.56 3.53
CA ALA A 117 -11.51 -14.80 4.16
C ALA A 117 -12.99 -14.79 4.61
N ARG A 118 -13.53 -13.61 4.96
CA ARG A 118 -14.94 -13.41 5.33
C ARG A 118 -15.87 -13.21 4.14
N ALA A 119 -15.34 -13.08 2.92
CA ALA A 119 -16.08 -12.89 1.68
C ALA A 119 -15.74 -14.02 0.69
N ALA A 120 -16.23 -15.24 0.97
CA ALA A 120 -15.87 -16.47 0.26
C ALA A 120 -16.03 -16.37 -1.27
N ALA A 121 -17.10 -15.71 -1.74
CA ALA A 121 -17.34 -15.51 -3.17
C ALA A 121 -16.20 -14.72 -3.83
N MET A 122 -15.80 -13.58 -3.24
CA MET A 122 -14.68 -12.78 -3.73
C MET A 122 -13.35 -13.53 -3.60
N ARG A 123 -13.12 -14.20 -2.47
CA ARG A 123 -11.90 -15.00 -2.24
C ARG A 123 -11.67 -16.04 -3.34
N SER A 124 -12.73 -16.69 -3.81
CA SER A 124 -12.65 -17.71 -4.86
C SER A 124 -12.16 -17.18 -6.22
N ARG A 125 -12.23 -15.86 -6.44
CA ARG A 125 -11.79 -15.19 -7.66
C ARG A 125 -10.37 -14.65 -7.60
N VAL A 126 -9.72 -14.72 -6.43
CA VAL A 126 -8.35 -14.22 -6.28
C VAL A 126 -7.38 -15.18 -6.96
N LEU A 127 -6.81 -14.72 -8.07
CA LEU A 127 -5.82 -15.49 -8.83
C LEU A 127 -4.48 -15.60 -8.10
N THR A 128 -4.02 -14.51 -7.47
CA THR A 128 -2.69 -14.45 -6.88
C THR A 128 -2.72 -13.81 -5.50
N TRP A 129 -2.16 -14.53 -4.54
CA TRP A 129 -1.87 -14.05 -3.20
C TRP A 129 -0.40 -13.70 -3.12
N HIS A 130 -0.09 -12.44 -2.79
CA HIS A 130 1.28 -12.00 -2.57
C HIS A 130 1.41 -11.44 -1.15
N GLN A 131 2.24 -12.11 -0.36
CA GLN A 131 2.60 -11.68 0.98
C GLN A 131 3.84 -10.81 0.92
N VAL A 132 3.76 -9.63 1.51
CA VAL A 132 4.93 -8.78 1.76
C VAL A 132 5.39 -9.04 3.18
N SER A 133 6.59 -9.58 3.29
CA SER A 133 7.24 -9.94 4.55
C SER A 133 8.01 -8.76 5.13
N ARG A 134 8.47 -8.91 6.37
CA ARG A 134 9.48 -8.01 6.94
C ARG A 134 10.78 -8.16 6.16
N LEU A 135 11.58 -7.11 6.18
CA LEU A 135 12.92 -7.15 5.62
C LEU A 135 13.79 -8.14 6.40
N ASP A 136 14.59 -8.94 5.69
CA ASP A 136 15.57 -9.80 6.34
C ASP A 136 16.69 -8.95 6.95
N PRO A 137 17.18 -9.26 8.16
CA PRO A 137 18.18 -8.43 8.84
C PRO A 137 19.45 -8.20 8.02
N GLU A 138 19.86 -9.19 7.21
CA GLU A 138 21.02 -9.09 6.33
C GLU A 138 20.86 -8.08 5.19
N ASP A 139 19.62 -7.83 4.76
CA ASP A 139 19.29 -6.88 3.70
C ASP A 139 19.08 -5.45 4.22
N VAL A 140 19.02 -5.24 5.55
CA VAL A 140 18.75 -3.94 6.17
C VAL A 140 19.72 -2.85 5.69
N PRO A 141 21.05 -3.01 5.77
CA PRO A 141 21.97 -1.93 5.40
C PRO A 141 21.83 -1.54 3.92
N ARG A 142 21.79 -2.53 3.03
CA ARG A 142 21.62 -2.32 1.59
C ARG A 142 20.30 -1.61 1.28
N THR A 143 19.21 -2.08 1.87
CA THR A 143 17.89 -1.54 1.61
C THR A 143 17.74 -0.13 2.14
N LEU A 144 18.33 0.18 3.30
CA LEU A 144 18.31 1.52 3.86
C LEU A 144 19.15 2.52 3.06
N GLY A 145 20.28 2.09 2.49
CA GLY A 145 21.04 2.91 1.54
C GLY A 145 20.21 3.32 0.33
N LEU A 146 19.38 2.40 -0.20
CA LEU A 146 18.42 2.70 -1.27
C LEU A 146 17.22 3.54 -0.79
N PHE A 147 16.87 3.44 0.49
CA PHE A 147 15.74 4.13 1.09
C PHE A 147 16.01 5.62 1.32
N HIS A 148 17.20 5.98 1.81
CA HIS A 148 17.58 7.37 2.02
C HIS A 148 19.11 7.56 2.07
N PRO A 149 19.69 8.58 1.38
CA PRO A 149 21.15 8.78 1.30
C PRO A 149 21.86 8.96 2.65
N VAL A 150 21.13 9.40 3.69
CA VAL A 150 21.68 9.54 5.06
C VAL A 150 22.26 8.23 5.61
N TRP A 151 21.88 7.08 5.05
CA TRP A 151 22.30 5.76 5.49
C TRP A 151 23.48 5.18 4.69
N GLU A 152 23.93 5.83 3.61
CA GLU A 152 25.02 5.31 2.76
C GLU A 152 26.32 5.07 3.54
N ASP A 153 26.65 5.97 4.47
CA ASP A 153 27.85 5.93 5.29
C ASP A 153 27.59 5.50 6.75
N ALA A 154 26.40 4.98 7.05
CA ALA A 154 26.03 4.57 8.41
C ALA A 154 26.67 3.24 8.79
N ASP A 155 26.97 3.05 10.09
CA ASP A 155 27.49 1.78 10.62
C ASP A 155 26.49 0.61 10.38
N PRO A 156 26.82 -0.39 9.56
CA PRO A 156 25.92 -1.50 9.26
C PRO A 156 25.49 -2.30 10.49
N ALA A 157 26.38 -2.45 11.48
CA ALA A 157 26.06 -3.17 12.71
C ALA A 157 25.06 -2.38 13.57
N GLY A 158 25.18 -1.04 13.58
CA GLY A 158 24.20 -0.14 14.18
C GLY A 158 22.83 -0.24 13.53
N LEU A 159 22.76 -0.32 12.19
CA LEU A 159 21.51 -0.46 11.46
C LEU A 159 20.80 -1.79 11.75
N VAL A 160 21.52 -2.91 11.71
CA VAL A 160 20.95 -4.24 12.01
C VAL A 160 20.40 -4.28 13.44
N ARG A 161 21.16 -3.77 14.41
CA ARG A 161 20.71 -3.72 15.81
C ARG A 161 19.47 -2.84 15.99
N ALA A 162 19.44 -1.67 15.36
CA ALA A 162 18.29 -0.78 15.39
C ALA A 162 17.05 -1.41 14.73
N ASP A 163 17.24 -2.21 13.68
CA ASP A 163 16.16 -3.03 13.14
C ASP A 163 15.66 -4.03 14.18
N GLU A 164 16.51 -4.89 14.72
CA GLU A 164 16.12 -5.92 15.68
C GLU A 164 15.38 -5.36 16.91
N GLN A 165 15.87 -4.23 17.44
CA GLN A 165 15.38 -3.65 18.69
C GLN A 165 14.19 -2.72 18.49
N THR A 166 14.10 -2.02 17.36
CA THR A 166 13.14 -0.92 17.17
C THR A 166 12.33 -1.04 15.89
N ALA A 167 12.96 -1.09 14.72
CA ALA A 167 12.21 -1.00 13.46
C ALA A 167 11.59 -2.32 12.99
N ARG A 168 12.23 -3.45 13.26
CA ARG A 168 11.76 -4.83 13.01
C ARG A 168 11.28 -5.05 11.58
N GLY A 169 12.05 -4.58 10.60
CA GLY A 169 11.72 -4.62 9.18
C GLY A 169 10.57 -3.69 8.77
N ASN A 170 10.16 -2.74 9.62
CA ASN A 170 9.08 -1.80 9.35
C ASN A 170 9.61 -0.49 8.74
N PHE A 171 9.34 -0.28 7.45
CA PHE A 171 9.73 0.93 6.74
C PHE A 171 9.12 2.22 7.31
N ARG A 172 7.91 2.16 7.90
CA ARG A 172 7.32 3.33 8.54
C ARG A 172 8.10 3.71 9.80
N THR A 173 8.56 2.73 10.58
CA THR A 173 9.40 2.99 11.73
C THR A 173 10.76 3.53 11.27
N TRP A 174 11.37 2.93 10.25
CA TRP A 174 12.59 3.45 9.62
C TRP A 174 12.45 4.87 9.10
N ALA A 175 11.32 5.27 8.51
CA ALA A 175 11.07 6.64 8.08
C ALA A 175 11.10 7.62 9.27
N LYS A 176 10.58 7.23 10.43
CA LYS A 176 10.63 8.05 11.65
C LYS A 176 12.07 8.15 12.19
N ILE A 177 12.81 7.04 12.23
CA ILE A 177 14.24 7.03 12.61
C ILE A 177 15.03 7.96 11.69
N THR A 178 14.83 7.81 10.37
CA THR A 178 15.47 8.63 9.33
C THR A 178 15.19 10.12 9.56
N SER A 179 13.94 10.50 9.83
CA SER A 179 13.58 11.89 10.16
C SER A 179 14.33 12.42 11.38
N HIS A 180 14.47 11.62 12.44
CA HIS A 180 15.22 12.02 13.63
C HIS A 180 16.73 12.15 13.39
N VAL A 181 17.31 11.27 12.57
CA VAL A 181 18.73 11.36 12.17
C VAL A 181 18.97 12.59 11.29
N CYS A 182 18.13 12.83 10.27
CA CYS A 182 18.21 14.02 9.43
C CYS A 182 18.08 15.31 10.24
N ALA A 183 17.16 15.35 11.22
CA ALA A 183 17.01 16.51 12.10
C ALA A 183 18.24 16.75 13.01
N ALA A 184 18.94 15.68 13.41
CA ALA A 184 20.18 15.80 14.17
C ALA A 184 21.33 16.32 13.29
N ARG A 185 21.51 15.75 12.08
CA ARG A 185 22.51 16.22 11.10
C ARG A 185 22.25 17.64 10.60
N GLY A 186 21.00 18.08 10.54
CA GLY A 186 20.69 19.48 10.22
C GLY A 186 21.22 20.46 11.27
N ARG A 187 21.44 20.03 12.51
CA ARG A 187 22.04 20.84 13.58
C ARG A 187 23.56 20.75 13.59
N ASP A 188 24.11 19.63 13.13
CA ASP A 188 25.54 19.41 12.97
C ASP A 188 25.84 18.62 11.67
N PRO A 189 26.05 19.31 10.53
CA PRO A 189 26.23 18.66 9.24
C PRO A 189 27.49 17.77 9.14
N GLY A 190 28.48 18.02 10.00
CA GLY A 190 29.73 17.26 10.06
C GLY A 190 29.63 15.98 10.90
N ALA A 191 28.55 15.81 11.66
CA ALA A 191 28.32 14.59 12.42
C ALA A 191 28.02 13.41 11.49
N GLY A 192 28.82 12.35 11.61
CA GLY A 192 28.57 11.06 10.96
C GLY A 192 27.32 10.37 11.54
N VAL A 193 26.80 9.37 10.82
CA VAL A 193 25.71 8.53 11.33
C VAL A 193 26.31 7.30 11.99
N ASP A 194 26.85 7.52 13.18
CA ASP A 194 27.38 6.44 14.02
C ASP A 194 26.28 5.74 14.81
N ARG A 195 26.68 4.69 15.52
CA ARG A 195 25.80 3.90 16.38
C ARG A 195 25.06 4.74 17.43
N ASP A 196 25.72 5.74 18.02
CA ASP A 196 25.12 6.56 19.08
C ASP A 196 24.03 7.47 18.52
N ALA A 197 24.24 8.03 17.32
CA ALA A 197 23.22 8.81 16.61
C ALA A 197 21.99 7.96 16.27
N ILE A 198 22.19 6.71 15.86
CA ILE A 198 21.12 5.75 15.57
C ILE A 198 20.35 5.39 16.85
N ASP A 199 21.05 5.04 17.93
CA ASP A 199 20.45 4.67 19.21
C ASP A 199 19.62 5.86 19.79
N GLN A 200 20.12 7.09 19.68
CA GLN A 200 19.39 8.30 20.08
C GLN A 200 18.13 8.52 19.24
N ALA A 201 18.18 8.28 17.92
CA ALA A 201 17.01 8.39 17.06
C ALA A 201 15.95 7.33 17.42
N CYS A 202 16.37 6.10 17.73
CA CYS A 202 15.48 5.03 18.18
C CYS A 202 14.81 5.38 19.52
N ALA A 203 15.56 5.93 20.48
CA ALA A 203 15.03 6.31 21.80
C ALA A 203 13.90 7.37 21.72
N ARG A 204 13.84 8.18 20.66
CA ARG A 204 12.77 9.18 20.45
C ARG A 204 11.42 8.59 20.04
N LEU A 205 11.37 7.33 19.61
CA LEU A 205 10.15 6.69 19.13
C LEU A 205 9.20 6.23 20.24
N GLY A 206 9.69 6.19 21.50
CA GLY A 206 8.91 5.75 22.65
C GLY A 206 8.52 4.26 22.62
N PRO A 207 7.88 3.73 23.67
CA PRO A 207 7.60 2.29 23.83
C PRO A 207 6.48 1.74 22.92
N TYR A 208 5.94 2.53 21.98
CA TYR A 208 4.78 2.17 21.15
C TYR A 208 5.05 2.20 19.64
N SER A 209 6.31 2.09 19.23
CA SER A 209 6.71 2.00 17.81
C SER A 209 6.68 0.58 17.26
#